data_AF-A0A7C5DVI0-F1
#
_entry.id   AF-A0A7C5DVI0-F1
#
_cell.length_a   1.000
_cell.length_b   1.000
_cell.length_c   1.000
_cell.angle_alpha   90.00
_cell.angle_beta   90.00
_cell.angle_gamma   90.00
#
_symmetry.space_group_name_H-M   'P 1'
#
loop_
_entity.id
_entity.type
_entity.pdbx_description
1 polymer ?
#
loop_
_entity_poly.entity_id
_entity_poly.type
_entity_poly.pdbx_seq_one_letter_code
_entity_poly.pdbx_strand_id
1 'polypeptide(L)'
;TFIHHGIPDTPFMDPNFYKDQFGVEGKKVLLTFGLLSPNKGIEIMLQALPSVIKKHPDVTYIILGATHPHILKAQGDEYRISLQQLVRKLGISDHVIFQNRFVELKELCEFLGTADLYVTPYLEEAQITSGTLIYAMGTGKAVVSTPYWYATEMLAEGRGRIVPFNNPDALAEQIIDLLDNSVARHALRKKAYTFCREAIWKEVSRRYLEVFSEVKLHRARHPRPRYSYIENIKSITNFELPDLKLDHLKTLTDDTGILQHANHTIPDRFHGYCTDDNARALMVAAMGRKYLLADSRCFDSLANQYLGFLLYAFNVETERFRNFMTYSRQWIEEIGSEDAHGRALWGLGKAVAYLDNPGQLAMSTRLFNQALRAVEHFTSPRAIAFTLVGMHAYLQKFSGDSEVRRIREILADKLFSQFKSHAKKSWLWLENSLNYANGKLPHALLLSGQWMQRSDMIDMGLKSLKWLLSIQTEDGHFVPIGNDGWYAQGGTKARFDQQPIEANAMIEACVEAYNITRDKAWIDNAVMCFNWFLGHNDLNMSLYDPKTGGCRDGLTADGINQNE
;
A
#
# COMPACT_ATOMS: atom_id res chain seq x y z
N THR A 1 18.75 -1.09 7.26
CA THR A 1 19.57 -2.07 6.53
C THR A 1 20.64 -1.36 5.71
N PHE A 2 21.87 -1.89 5.68
CA PHE A 2 22.95 -1.41 4.80
C PHE A 2 22.91 -2.13 3.45
N ILE A 3 23.07 -1.39 2.35
CA ILE A 3 23.03 -1.92 0.98
C ILE A 3 24.27 -1.44 0.23
N HIS A 4 25.05 -2.38 -0.34
CA HIS A 4 26.25 -2.07 -1.12
C HIS A 4 25.93 -1.31 -2.41
N HIS A 5 26.93 -0.61 -2.93
CA HIS A 5 26.91 -0.13 -4.31
C HIS A 5 26.85 -1.32 -5.28
N GLY A 6 25.98 -1.26 -6.28
CA GLY A 6 25.80 -2.33 -7.25
C GLY A 6 26.98 -2.51 -8.21
N ILE A 7 27.34 -3.75 -8.52
CA ILE A 7 28.36 -4.11 -9.51
C ILE A 7 27.84 -5.11 -10.56
N PRO A 8 28.44 -5.16 -11.76
CA PRO A 8 28.14 -6.20 -12.74
C PRO A 8 28.49 -7.59 -12.19
N ASP A 9 27.73 -8.60 -12.64
CA ASP A 9 28.03 -9.99 -12.33
C ASP A 9 29.04 -10.54 -13.33
N THR A 10 30.32 -10.56 -12.93
CA THR A 10 31.41 -11.06 -13.77
C THR A 10 32.01 -12.34 -13.18
N PRO A 11 32.41 -13.31 -14.01
CA PRO A 11 33.11 -14.51 -13.54
C PRO A 11 34.50 -14.14 -13.00
N PHE A 12 35.00 -14.93 -12.05
CA PHE A 12 36.37 -14.81 -11.56
C PHE A 12 37.36 -15.35 -12.60
N MET A 13 37.97 -14.46 -13.37
CA MET A 13 38.82 -14.82 -14.52
C MET A 13 40.30 -14.60 -14.26
N ASP A 14 41.15 -15.34 -14.98
CA ASP A 14 42.58 -15.06 -15.04
C ASP A 14 42.85 -13.78 -15.85
N PRO A 15 43.75 -12.88 -15.40
CA PRO A 15 44.04 -11.64 -16.10
C PRO A 15 44.54 -11.80 -17.54
N ASN A 16 45.14 -12.95 -17.89
CA ASN A 16 45.70 -13.16 -19.22
C ASN A 16 44.63 -13.29 -20.33
N PHE A 17 43.37 -13.59 -19.99
CA PHE A 17 42.32 -13.90 -20.97
C PHE A 17 42.05 -12.77 -21.99
N TYR A 18 42.16 -11.50 -21.56
CA TYR A 18 41.81 -10.35 -22.41
C TYR A 18 43.03 -9.58 -22.96
N LYS A 19 44.26 -9.96 -22.59
CA LYS A 19 45.45 -9.11 -22.84
C LYS A 19 45.73 -8.89 -24.33
N ASP A 20 45.46 -9.88 -25.17
CA ASP A 20 45.68 -9.82 -26.62
C ASP A 20 44.81 -8.73 -27.28
N GLN A 21 43.59 -8.54 -26.77
CA GLN A 21 42.63 -7.55 -27.31
C GLN A 21 43.11 -6.10 -27.13
N PHE A 22 44.00 -5.87 -26.17
CA PHE A 22 44.49 -4.52 -25.82
C PHE A 22 45.99 -4.35 -26.09
N GLY A 23 46.62 -5.28 -26.80
CA GLY A 23 48.04 -5.19 -27.19
C GLY A 23 49.01 -5.26 -26.01
N VAL A 24 48.61 -5.91 -24.92
CA VAL A 24 49.40 -6.06 -23.68
C VAL A 24 49.68 -7.53 -23.37
N GLU A 25 49.74 -8.38 -24.40
CA GLU A 25 50.11 -9.79 -24.30
C GLU A 25 51.49 -9.92 -23.62
N GLY A 26 51.59 -10.87 -22.68
CA GLY A 26 52.82 -11.10 -21.92
C GLY A 26 53.22 -9.99 -20.95
N LYS A 27 52.45 -8.90 -20.84
CA LYS A 27 52.72 -7.79 -19.92
C LYS A 27 52.03 -7.99 -18.57
N LYS A 28 52.61 -7.41 -17.51
CA LYS A 28 51.96 -7.23 -16.20
C LYS A 28 51.18 -5.91 -16.20
N VAL A 29 49.85 -5.98 -16.12
CA VAL A 29 49.00 -4.80 -16.34
C VAL A 29 48.56 -4.17 -15.02
N LEU A 30 48.91 -2.90 -14.82
CA LEU A 30 48.38 -2.05 -13.77
C LEU A 30 47.26 -1.19 -14.37
N LEU A 31 46.15 -1.01 -13.65
CA LEU A 31 45.01 -0.25 -14.15
C LEU A 31 44.52 0.78 -13.13
N THR A 32 44.23 1.98 -13.63
CA THR A 32 43.31 2.92 -13.01
C THR A 32 42.27 3.31 -14.06
N PHE A 33 41.01 3.39 -13.66
CA PHE A 33 39.95 3.85 -14.56
C PHE A 33 38.98 4.80 -13.87
N GLY A 34 38.25 5.56 -14.68
CA GLY A 34 37.21 6.50 -14.25
C GLY A 34 37.45 7.90 -14.83
N LEU A 35 36.63 8.86 -14.43
CA LEU A 35 36.84 10.25 -14.83
C LEU A 35 38.13 10.80 -14.21
N LEU A 36 39.01 11.35 -15.04
CA LEU A 36 40.28 11.92 -14.60
C LEU A 36 40.04 13.25 -13.89
N SER A 37 40.61 13.36 -12.70
CA SER A 37 40.62 14.57 -11.88
C SER A 37 41.85 14.55 -10.95
N PRO A 38 42.36 15.72 -10.53
CA PRO A 38 43.55 15.81 -9.67
C PRO A 38 43.46 14.99 -8.38
N ASN A 39 42.29 14.93 -7.74
CA ASN A 39 42.10 14.14 -6.52
C ASN A 39 42.30 12.62 -6.70
N LYS A 40 42.39 12.11 -7.93
CA LYS A 40 42.70 10.69 -8.21
C LYS A 40 44.17 10.36 -7.95
N GLY A 41 45.06 11.36 -7.85
CA GLY A 41 46.47 11.20 -7.51
C GLY A 41 47.28 10.35 -8.49
N ILE A 42 46.91 10.36 -9.78
CA ILE A 42 47.54 9.50 -10.81
C ILE A 42 49.06 9.80 -10.91
N GLU A 43 49.45 11.04 -10.65
CA GLU A 43 50.83 11.49 -10.55
C GLU A 43 51.66 10.70 -9.52
N ILE A 44 51.05 10.29 -8.40
CA ILE A 44 51.72 9.48 -7.36
C ILE A 44 52.04 8.09 -7.90
N MET A 45 51.11 7.49 -8.65
CA MET A 45 51.35 6.20 -9.32
C MET A 45 52.40 6.32 -10.44
N LEU A 46 52.40 7.42 -11.20
CA LEU A 46 53.42 7.66 -12.22
C LEU A 46 54.81 7.84 -11.60
N GLN A 47 54.92 8.51 -10.45
CA GLN A 47 56.17 8.65 -9.70
C GLN A 47 56.68 7.31 -9.13
N ALA A 48 55.77 6.40 -8.78
CA ALA A 48 56.11 5.06 -8.29
C ALA A 48 56.61 4.12 -9.41
N LEU A 49 56.15 4.33 -10.65
CA LEU A 49 56.33 3.40 -11.76
C LEU A 49 57.80 3.11 -12.15
N PRO A 50 58.76 4.06 -12.15
CA PRO A 50 60.16 3.78 -12.45
C PRO A 50 60.78 2.67 -11.58
N SER A 51 60.47 2.67 -10.28
CA SER A 51 60.94 1.63 -9.34
C SER A 51 60.34 0.26 -9.67
N VAL A 52 59.07 0.23 -10.09
CA VAL A 52 58.40 -1.01 -10.54
C VAL A 52 59.01 -1.53 -11.84
N ILE A 53 59.22 -0.65 -12.83
CA ILE A 53 59.81 -1.00 -14.15
C ILE A 53 61.20 -1.61 -13.98
N LYS A 54 62.03 -1.04 -13.09
CA LYS A 54 63.39 -1.54 -12.81
C LYS A 54 63.41 -3.02 -12.43
N LYS A 55 62.36 -3.51 -11.77
CA LYS A 55 62.23 -4.91 -11.34
C LYS A 55 61.37 -5.75 -12.29
N HIS A 56 60.37 -5.14 -12.91
CA HIS A 56 59.44 -5.76 -13.85
C HIS A 56 59.40 -4.95 -15.15
N PRO A 57 60.36 -5.17 -16.07
CA PRO A 57 60.41 -4.46 -17.34
C PRO A 57 59.25 -4.83 -18.29
N ASP A 58 58.48 -5.86 -17.94
CA ASP A 58 57.26 -6.30 -18.60
C ASP A 58 55.99 -5.59 -18.09
N VAL A 59 56.10 -4.61 -17.19
CA VAL A 59 54.94 -3.88 -16.66
C VAL A 59 54.39 -2.83 -17.64
N THR A 60 53.07 -2.70 -17.69
CA THR A 60 52.35 -1.64 -18.42
C THR A 60 51.27 -1.05 -17.52
N TYR A 61 51.21 0.27 -17.42
CA TYR A 61 50.17 1.01 -16.68
C TYR A 61 49.15 1.62 -17.65
N ILE A 62 47.89 1.21 -17.51
CA ILE A 62 46.78 1.72 -18.30
C ILE A 62 46.00 2.74 -17.46
N ILE A 63 45.85 3.94 -18.00
CA ILE A 63 45.00 5.00 -17.47
C ILE A 63 43.78 5.10 -18.38
N LEU A 64 42.65 4.57 -17.93
CA LEU A 64 41.41 4.47 -18.70
C LEU A 64 40.38 5.53 -18.26
N GLY A 65 40.13 6.51 -19.11
CA GLY A 65 39.02 7.43 -18.89
C GLY A 65 39.16 8.80 -19.54
N ALA A 66 38.02 9.48 -19.63
CA ALA A 66 37.92 10.88 -20.04
C ALA A 66 38.17 11.83 -18.84
N THR A 67 38.65 13.03 -19.10
CA THR A 67 38.74 14.10 -18.10
C THR A 67 37.34 14.46 -17.64
N HIS A 68 37.18 14.65 -16.33
CA HIS A 68 35.88 14.92 -15.73
C HIS A 68 35.22 16.14 -16.41
N PRO A 69 33.93 16.07 -16.83
CA PRO A 69 33.31 17.11 -17.66
C PRO A 69 33.38 18.52 -17.04
N HIS A 70 33.24 18.63 -15.71
CA HIS A 70 33.36 19.90 -15.01
C HIS A 70 34.78 20.48 -15.01
N ILE A 71 35.81 19.62 -14.97
CA ILE A 71 37.21 20.04 -15.05
C ILE A 71 37.54 20.44 -16.48
N LEU A 72 37.12 19.62 -17.46
CA LEU A 72 37.31 19.90 -18.87
C LEU A 72 36.71 21.25 -19.27
N LYS A 73 35.54 21.59 -18.73
CA LYS A 73 34.90 22.89 -18.96
C LYS A 73 35.64 24.06 -18.31
N ALA A 74 36.21 23.86 -17.12
CA ALA A 74 36.82 24.94 -16.33
C ALA A 74 38.28 25.21 -16.71
N GLN A 75 39.04 24.16 -17.01
CA GLN A 75 40.51 24.18 -17.14
C GLN A 75 40.98 23.51 -18.45
N GLY A 76 40.06 23.05 -19.29
CA GLY A 76 40.42 22.22 -20.44
C GLY A 76 41.01 20.89 -19.97
N ASP A 77 41.84 20.29 -20.82
CA ASP A 77 42.45 18.99 -20.56
C ASP A 77 43.82 19.09 -19.86
N GLU A 78 44.06 20.21 -19.16
CA GLU A 78 45.36 20.57 -18.56
C GLU A 78 45.92 19.46 -17.66
N TYR A 79 45.07 18.87 -16.81
CA TYR A 79 45.50 17.81 -15.91
C TYR A 79 46.05 16.59 -16.67
N ARG A 80 45.36 16.12 -17.71
CA ARG A 80 45.87 15.00 -18.53
C ARG A 80 47.18 15.36 -19.22
N ILE A 81 47.26 16.57 -19.79
CA ILE A 81 48.48 17.05 -20.44
C ILE A 81 49.64 17.04 -19.44
N SER A 82 49.42 17.47 -18.21
CA SER A 82 50.43 17.44 -17.14
C SER A 82 50.90 16.01 -16.82
N LEU A 83 50.00 15.03 -16.79
CA LEU A 83 50.34 13.61 -16.59
C LEU A 83 51.18 13.07 -17.76
N GLN A 84 50.84 13.43 -19.01
CA GLN A 84 51.61 13.03 -20.19
C GLN A 84 53.01 13.65 -20.20
N GLN A 85 53.14 14.92 -19.77
CA GLN A 85 54.43 15.58 -19.61
C GLN A 85 55.28 14.89 -18.52
N LEU A 86 54.66 14.51 -17.40
CA LEU A 86 55.32 13.79 -16.33
C LEU A 86 55.86 12.43 -16.81
N VAL A 87 55.07 11.68 -17.58
CA VAL A 87 55.50 10.42 -18.21
C VAL A 87 56.75 10.60 -19.07
N ARG A 88 56.78 11.65 -19.91
CA ARG A 88 57.96 11.97 -20.74
C ARG A 88 59.17 12.36 -19.90
N LYS A 89 58.97 13.19 -18.87
CA LYS A 89 60.02 13.64 -17.96
C LYS A 89 60.68 12.48 -17.21
N LEU A 90 59.88 11.49 -16.82
CA LEU A 90 60.35 10.29 -16.12
C LEU A 90 60.95 9.23 -17.07
N GLY A 91 60.83 9.40 -18.39
CA GLY A 91 61.37 8.45 -19.37
C GLY A 91 60.64 7.10 -19.42
N ILE A 92 59.35 7.08 -19.06
CA ILE A 92 58.54 5.84 -18.91
C ILE A 92 57.44 5.70 -19.97
N SER A 93 57.55 6.41 -21.09
CA SER A 93 56.53 6.46 -22.15
C SER A 93 56.11 5.09 -22.67
N ASP A 94 57.06 4.15 -22.82
CA ASP A 94 56.79 2.81 -23.35
C ASP A 94 56.03 1.89 -22.38
N HIS A 95 55.85 2.35 -21.14
CA HIS A 95 55.16 1.61 -20.07
C HIS A 95 53.80 2.21 -19.69
N VAL A 96 53.36 3.30 -20.33
CA VAL A 96 52.09 3.98 -19.97
C VAL A 96 51.17 4.13 -21.17
N ILE A 97 49.94 3.65 -21.04
CA ILE A 97 48.90 3.74 -22.07
C ILE A 97 47.76 4.64 -21.56
N PHE A 98 47.52 5.75 -22.25
CA PHE A 98 46.36 6.62 -22.01
C PHE A 98 45.20 6.23 -22.93
N GLN A 99 44.14 5.66 -22.36
CA GLN A 99 42.88 5.38 -23.06
C GLN A 99 41.90 6.52 -22.80
N ASN A 100 42.01 7.60 -23.58
CA ASN A 100 41.20 8.82 -23.43
C ASN A 100 39.80 8.65 -24.04
N ARG A 101 38.95 7.86 -23.39
CA ARG A 101 37.54 7.75 -23.76
C ARG A 101 36.71 7.23 -22.60
N PHE A 102 35.41 7.50 -22.69
CA PHE A 102 34.42 6.75 -21.92
C PHE A 102 34.21 5.40 -22.61
N VAL A 103 34.08 4.33 -21.84
CA VAL A 103 33.86 2.96 -22.35
C VAL A 103 32.56 2.40 -21.81
N GLU A 104 31.91 1.57 -22.62
CA GLU A 104 30.69 0.87 -22.18
C GLU A 104 31.01 -0.20 -21.14
N LEU A 105 29.99 -0.65 -20.40
CA LEU A 105 30.15 -1.58 -19.29
C LEU A 105 30.86 -2.89 -19.69
N LYS A 106 30.54 -3.44 -20.86
CA LYS A 106 31.17 -4.67 -21.35
C LYS A 106 32.68 -4.48 -21.52
N GLU A 107 33.06 -3.46 -22.26
CA GLU A 107 34.45 -3.12 -22.53
C GLU A 107 35.20 -2.73 -21.25
N LEU A 108 34.54 -2.04 -20.31
CA LEU A 108 35.11 -1.77 -18.98
C LEU A 108 35.44 -3.07 -18.23
N CYS A 109 34.55 -4.06 -18.28
CA CYS A 109 34.79 -5.36 -17.67
C CYS A 109 35.94 -6.12 -18.35
N GLU A 110 36.11 -5.95 -19.67
CA GLU A 110 37.23 -6.52 -20.43
C GLU A 110 38.56 -5.86 -20.05
N PHE A 111 38.59 -4.51 -19.94
CA PHE A 111 39.75 -3.78 -19.42
C PHE A 111 40.11 -4.19 -18.00
N LEU A 112 39.13 -4.26 -17.09
CA LEU A 112 39.33 -4.79 -15.75
C LEU A 112 39.84 -6.23 -15.83
N GLY A 113 39.31 -7.03 -16.75
CA GLY A 113 39.75 -8.37 -17.11
C GLY A 113 41.25 -8.45 -17.34
N THR A 114 41.85 -7.53 -18.11
CA THR A 114 43.31 -7.53 -18.37
C THR A 114 44.19 -7.23 -17.17
N ALA A 115 43.68 -6.48 -16.19
CA ALA A 115 44.51 -5.95 -15.11
C ALA A 115 44.95 -7.04 -14.13
N ASP A 116 46.24 -7.05 -13.83
CA ASP A 116 46.84 -7.85 -12.76
C ASP A 116 46.64 -7.16 -11.40
N LEU A 117 46.81 -5.84 -11.37
CA LEU A 117 46.53 -4.99 -10.20
C LEU A 117 45.70 -3.78 -10.60
N TYR A 118 44.83 -3.35 -9.69
CA TYR A 118 44.10 -2.09 -9.77
C TYR A 118 44.62 -1.13 -8.70
N VAL A 119 44.86 0.13 -9.08
CA VAL A 119 45.49 1.12 -8.20
C VAL A 119 44.58 2.33 -8.03
N THR A 120 44.42 2.80 -6.79
CA THR A 120 43.68 4.03 -6.45
C THR A 120 44.47 4.89 -5.47
N PRO A 121 45.41 5.73 -5.96
CA PRO A 121 46.29 6.55 -5.13
C PRO A 121 45.64 7.89 -4.77
N TYR A 122 44.38 7.87 -4.34
CA TYR A 122 43.60 9.09 -4.13
C TYR A 122 44.22 9.94 -3.02
N LEU A 123 44.05 11.26 -3.10
CA LEU A 123 44.76 12.20 -2.23
C LEU A 123 43.98 12.59 -0.97
N GLU A 124 42.67 12.38 -0.96
CA GLU A 124 41.77 12.85 0.10
C GLU A 124 41.14 11.67 0.86
N GLU A 125 41.05 11.80 2.19
CA GLU A 125 40.50 10.77 3.06
C GLU A 125 38.96 10.68 2.99
N ALA A 126 38.29 11.83 2.81
CA ALA A 126 36.84 12.00 2.93
C ALA A 126 36.04 11.49 1.69
N GLN A 127 36.45 10.36 1.11
CA GLN A 127 35.74 9.69 0.02
C GLN A 127 34.89 8.53 0.57
N ILE A 128 33.57 8.74 0.65
CA ILE A 128 32.61 7.77 1.22
C ILE A 128 32.19 6.65 0.26
N THR A 129 32.44 6.76 -1.04
CA THR A 129 32.09 5.74 -2.05
C THR A 129 33.10 5.71 -3.19
N SER A 130 33.31 4.56 -3.82
CA SER A 130 34.12 4.47 -5.05
C SER A 130 33.61 3.36 -5.95
N GLY A 131 32.87 3.75 -7.00
CA GLY A 131 32.39 2.82 -8.01
C GLY A 131 33.53 2.09 -8.72
N THR A 132 34.67 2.75 -8.90
CA THR A 132 35.81 2.16 -9.63
C THR A 132 36.53 1.10 -8.79
N LEU A 133 36.66 1.34 -7.48
CA LEU A 133 37.21 0.37 -6.52
C LEU A 133 36.35 -0.89 -6.46
N ILE A 134 35.05 -0.73 -6.23
CA ILE A 134 34.16 -1.88 -6.03
C ILE A 134 33.99 -2.71 -7.31
N TYR A 135 34.08 -2.10 -8.49
CA TYR A 135 34.13 -2.82 -9.76
C TYR A 135 35.42 -3.64 -9.91
N ALA A 136 36.57 -3.08 -9.52
CA ALA A 136 37.83 -3.81 -9.55
C ALA A 136 37.85 -4.99 -8.56
N MET A 137 37.34 -4.78 -7.34
CA MET A 137 37.20 -5.86 -6.37
C MET A 137 36.19 -6.93 -6.85
N GLY A 138 35.07 -6.49 -7.41
CA GLY A 138 34.01 -7.33 -7.96
C GLY A 138 34.44 -8.20 -9.14
N THR A 139 35.38 -7.72 -9.93
CA THR A 139 36.05 -8.48 -11.01
C THR A 139 37.25 -9.29 -10.50
N GLY A 140 37.49 -9.29 -9.18
CA GLY A 140 38.51 -10.10 -8.52
C GLY A 140 39.93 -9.62 -8.79
N LYS A 141 40.15 -8.30 -8.87
CA LYS A 141 41.47 -7.69 -9.05
C LYS A 141 42.18 -7.50 -7.73
N ALA A 142 43.51 -7.59 -7.75
CA ALA A 142 44.29 -7.24 -6.59
C ALA A 142 44.38 -5.72 -6.49
N VAL A 143 43.96 -5.16 -5.36
CA VAL A 143 43.88 -3.71 -5.21
C VAL A 143 44.98 -3.18 -4.29
N VAL A 144 45.62 -2.10 -4.73
CA VAL A 144 46.47 -1.24 -3.88
C VAL A 144 45.85 0.15 -3.84
N SER A 145 45.61 0.69 -2.66
CA SER A 145 44.87 1.94 -2.47
C SER A 145 45.44 2.78 -1.34
N THR A 146 45.15 4.08 -1.33
CA THR A 146 45.34 4.94 -0.15
C THR A 146 44.18 4.79 0.83
N PRO A 147 44.32 5.12 2.14
CA PRO A 147 43.31 4.84 3.16
C PRO A 147 42.16 5.86 3.18
N TYR A 148 41.50 6.12 2.05
CA TYR A 148 40.23 6.85 2.09
C TYR A 148 39.11 5.99 2.70
N TRP A 149 38.09 6.60 3.30
CA TRP A 149 37.12 5.89 4.14
C TRP A 149 36.53 4.63 3.49
N TYR A 150 36.07 4.75 2.24
CA TYR A 150 35.53 3.61 1.51
C TYR A 150 36.58 2.53 1.19
N ALA A 151 37.82 2.89 0.82
CA ALA A 151 38.87 1.90 0.60
C ALA A 151 39.24 1.16 1.89
N THR A 152 39.33 1.87 3.00
CA THR A 152 39.65 1.28 4.31
C THR A 152 38.61 0.22 4.69
N GLU A 153 37.32 0.52 4.51
CA GLU A 153 36.24 -0.43 4.79
C GLU A 153 36.28 -1.63 3.83
N MET A 154 36.34 -1.36 2.52
CA MET A 154 36.20 -2.41 1.50
C MET A 154 37.43 -3.32 1.43
N LEU A 155 38.62 -2.80 1.71
CA LEU A 155 39.88 -3.55 1.62
C LEU A 155 40.34 -4.16 2.95
N ALA A 156 39.59 -3.99 4.04
CA ALA A 156 39.95 -4.57 5.35
C ALA A 156 40.09 -6.11 5.30
N GLU A 157 40.65 -6.72 6.34
CA GLU A 157 40.77 -8.19 6.46
C GLU A 157 41.59 -8.86 5.32
N GLY A 158 42.46 -8.08 4.68
CA GLY A 158 43.33 -8.52 3.61
C GLY A 158 42.61 -8.69 2.26
N ARG A 159 41.56 -7.90 2.02
CA ARG A 159 40.89 -7.78 0.71
C ARG A 159 41.62 -6.80 -0.23
N GLY A 160 42.62 -6.08 0.27
CA GLY A 160 43.51 -5.21 -0.51
C GLY A 160 44.79 -4.88 0.24
N ARG A 161 45.63 -4.04 -0.38
CA ARG A 161 46.75 -3.37 0.26
C ARG A 161 46.43 -1.89 0.42
N ILE A 162 46.75 -1.34 1.59
CA ILE A 162 46.61 0.08 1.90
C ILE A 162 48.01 0.67 2.06
N VAL A 163 48.26 1.81 1.41
CA VAL A 163 49.53 2.55 1.48
C VAL A 163 49.29 3.99 1.93
N PRO A 164 50.24 4.66 2.61
CA PRO A 164 50.09 6.06 3.00
C PRO A 164 49.80 6.98 1.81
N PHE A 165 49.05 8.06 2.05
CA PHE A 165 48.85 9.14 1.09
C PHE A 165 50.19 9.76 0.65
N ASN A 166 50.28 10.22 -0.60
CA ASN A 166 51.45 10.93 -1.14
C ASN A 166 52.80 10.18 -0.98
N ASN A 167 52.79 8.85 -1.02
CA ASN A 167 53.99 8.03 -0.85
C ASN A 167 54.21 7.09 -2.06
N PRO A 168 54.87 7.57 -3.13
CA PRO A 168 55.18 6.75 -4.30
C PRO A 168 56.03 5.52 -3.98
N ASP A 169 56.95 5.61 -3.01
CA ASP A 169 57.85 4.51 -2.65
C ASP A 169 57.09 3.34 -2.00
N ALA A 170 56.22 3.64 -1.02
CA ALA A 170 55.35 2.64 -0.40
C ALA A 170 54.39 2.01 -1.41
N LEU A 171 53.88 2.81 -2.36
CA LEU A 171 53.05 2.32 -3.45
C LEU A 171 53.82 1.36 -4.37
N ALA A 172 55.05 1.70 -4.76
CA ALA A 172 55.91 0.85 -5.57
C ALA A 172 56.25 -0.46 -4.86
N GLU A 173 56.57 -0.40 -3.56
CA GLU A 173 56.89 -1.57 -2.73
C GLU A 173 55.75 -2.59 -2.71
N GLN A 174 54.51 -2.15 -2.46
CA GLN A 174 53.35 -3.05 -2.42
C GLN A 174 53.01 -3.61 -3.81
N ILE A 175 53.19 -2.83 -4.88
CA ILE A 175 52.98 -3.31 -6.25
C ILE A 175 54.01 -4.38 -6.59
N ILE A 176 55.28 -4.15 -6.27
CA ILE A 176 56.37 -5.12 -6.48
C ILE A 176 56.10 -6.41 -5.71
N ASP A 177 55.76 -6.35 -4.41
CA ASP A 177 55.43 -7.52 -3.59
C ASP A 177 54.35 -8.40 -4.25
N LEU A 178 53.25 -7.78 -4.69
CA LEU A 178 52.15 -8.50 -5.33
C LEU A 178 52.49 -9.00 -6.75
N LEU A 179 53.44 -8.37 -7.45
CA LEU A 179 53.92 -8.83 -8.76
C LEU A 179 54.92 -9.99 -8.64
N ASP A 180 55.70 -10.05 -7.56
CA ASP A 180 56.61 -11.15 -7.22
C ASP A 180 55.87 -12.35 -6.61
N ASN A 181 54.85 -12.09 -5.79
CA ASN A 181 54.14 -13.10 -5.01
C ASN A 181 52.74 -13.38 -5.57
N SER A 182 52.69 -14.28 -6.56
CA SER A 182 51.42 -14.69 -7.20
C SER A 182 50.44 -15.35 -6.22
N VAL A 183 50.93 -16.05 -5.20
CA VAL A 183 50.10 -16.71 -4.17
C VAL A 183 49.39 -15.66 -3.32
N ALA A 184 50.12 -14.69 -2.79
CA ALA A 184 49.55 -13.60 -2.00
C ALA A 184 48.56 -12.76 -2.84
N ARG A 185 48.92 -12.46 -4.09
CA ARG A 185 48.04 -11.78 -5.03
C ARG A 185 46.74 -12.54 -5.25
N HIS A 186 46.81 -13.85 -5.52
CA HIS A 186 45.62 -14.68 -5.76
C HIS A 186 44.74 -14.79 -4.50
N ALA A 187 45.33 -14.91 -3.31
CA ALA A 187 44.59 -14.93 -2.05
C ALA A 187 43.79 -13.64 -1.82
N LEU A 188 44.41 -12.48 -2.05
CA LEU A 188 43.77 -11.16 -1.92
C LEU A 188 42.63 -11.02 -2.95
N ARG A 189 42.88 -11.37 -4.22
CA ARG A 189 41.88 -11.38 -5.29
C ARG A 189 40.65 -12.20 -4.92
N LYS A 190 40.86 -13.43 -4.42
CA LYS A 190 39.79 -14.33 -4.03
C LYS A 190 38.95 -13.75 -2.90
N LYS A 191 39.60 -13.21 -1.86
CA LYS A 191 38.91 -12.56 -0.73
C LYS A 191 38.07 -11.36 -1.19
N ALA A 192 38.63 -10.48 -2.02
CA ALA A 192 37.92 -9.32 -2.56
C ALA A 192 36.71 -9.75 -3.41
N TYR A 193 36.90 -10.72 -4.31
CA TYR A 193 35.84 -11.24 -5.17
C TYR A 193 34.70 -11.85 -4.36
N THR A 194 35.02 -12.73 -3.40
CA THR A 194 34.02 -13.38 -2.54
C THR A 194 33.22 -12.36 -1.75
N PHE A 195 33.88 -11.36 -1.14
CA PHE A 195 33.18 -10.30 -0.40
C PHE A 195 32.23 -9.50 -1.28
N CYS A 196 32.63 -9.19 -2.52
CA CYS A 196 31.82 -8.39 -3.43
C CYS A 196 30.63 -9.15 -4.02
N ARG A 197 30.47 -10.45 -3.73
CA ARG A 197 29.33 -11.20 -4.27
C ARG A 197 27.99 -10.70 -3.76
N GLU A 198 27.95 -10.11 -2.57
CA GLU A 198 26.75 -9.44 -2.03
C GLU A 198 26.47 -8.08 -2.68
N ALA A 199 27.44 -7.51 -3.41
CA ALA A 199 27.33 -6.21 -4.06
C ALA A 199 26.82 -6.31 -5.51
N ILE A 200 26.62 -7.51 -6.06
CA ILE A 200 26.11 -7.64 -7.43
C ILE A 200 24.70 -7.07 -7.54
N TRP A 201 24.38 -6.51 -8.70
CA TRP A 201 23.08 -5.85 -8.92
C TRP A 201 21.86 -6.71 -8.55
N LYS A 202 21.91 -8.03 -8.78
CA LYS A 202 20.85 -8.95 -8.35
C LYS A 202 20.64 -8.96 -6.84
N GLU A 203 21.70 -9.06 -6.04
CA GLU A 203 21.62 -9.10 -4.57
C GLU A 203 21.28 -7.74 -3.97
N VAL A 204 21.85 -6.67 -4.54
CA VAL A 204 21.51 -5.29 -4.18
C VAL A 204 20.02 -5.04 -4.42
N SER A 205 19.49 -5.45 -5.57
CA SER A 205 18.07 -5.31 -5.91
C SER A 205 17.18 -6.10 -4.94
N ARG A 206 17.56 -7.33 -4.58
CA ARG A 206 16.85 -8.13 -3.57
C ARG A 206 16.78 -7.41 -2.22
N ARG A 207 17.89 -6.84 -1.73
CA ARG A 207 17.91 -6.08 -0.47
C ARG A 207 17.02 -4.84 -0.51
N TYR A 208 16.95 -4.13 -1.64
CA TYR A 208 16.00 -3.03 -1.81
C TYR A 208 14.55 -3.51 -1.74
N LEU A 209 14.20 -4.62 -2.40
CA LEU A 209 12.86 -5.20 -2.37
C LEU A 209 12.45 -5.63 -0.95
N GLU A 210 13.38 -6.17 -0.16
CA GLU A 210 13.16 -6.50 1.25
C GLU A 210 12.82 -5.25 2.06
N VAL A 211 13.59 -4.18 1.92
CA VAL A 211 13.32 -2.91 2.60
C VAL A 211 11.97 -2.32 2.17
N PHE A 212 11.63 -2.36 0.88
CA PHE A 212 10.33 -1.87 0.41
C PHE A 212 9.17 -2.69 0.98
N SER A 213 9.33 -4.01 1.07
CA SER A 213 8.33 -4.91 1.65
C SER A 213 8.16 -4.67 3.15
N GLU A 214 9.26 -4.49 3.88
CA GLU A 214 9.27 -4.16 5.30
C GLU A 214 8.54 -2.83 5.56
N VAL A 215 8.84 -1.79 4.78
CA VAL A 215 8.20 -0.48 4.89
C VAL A 215 6.70 -0.57 4.58
N LYS A 216 6.30 -1.36 3.57
CA LYS A 216 4.89 -1.58 3.24
C LYS A 216 4.13 -2.25 4.38
N LEU A 217 4.68 -3.34 4.94
CA LEU A 217 4.09 -4.05 6.09
C LEU A 217 4.03 -3.16 7.32
N HIS A 218 5.06 -2.35 7.57
CA HIS A 218 5.06 -1.41 8.68
C HIS A 218 3.94 -0.37 8.53
N ARG A 219 3.69 0.18 7.33
CA ARG A 219 2.60 1.13 7.08
C ARG A 219 1.21 0.52 7.29
N ALA A 220 1.03 -0.74 6.91
CA ALA A 220 -0.24 -1.44 7.12
C ALA A 220 -0.58 -1.64 8.61
N ARG A 221 0.44 -1.74 9.48
CA ARG A 221 0.24 -1.92 10.93
C ARG A 221 0.26 -0.60 11.70
N HIS A 222 1.12 0.33 11.29
CA HIS A 222 1.35 1.61 11.93
C HIS A 222 1.08 2.71 10.91
N PRO A 223 -0.17 3.19 10.83
CA PRO A 223 -0.52 4.22 9.87
C PRO A 223 0.31 5.47 10.13
N ARG A 224 0.75 6.08 9.05
CA ARG A 224 1.40 7.39 9.11
C ARG A 224 0.48 8.37 8.43
N PRO A 225 -0.11 9.31 9.19
CA PRO A 225 -0.93 10.34 8.59
C PRO A 225 -0.16 11.02 7.47
N ARG A 226 -0.79 11.19 6.30
CA ARG A 226 -0.22 12.10 5.32
C ARG A 226 -0.30 13.50 5.93
N TYR A 227 0.75 14.30 5.75
CA TYR A 227 0.69 15.74 6.02
C TYR A 227 -0.38 16.35 5.11
N SER A 228 -1.63 16.29 5.53
CA SER A 228 -2.67 17.21 5.10
C SER A 228 -2.74 18.31 6.16
N TYR A 229 -3.21 19.48 5.76
CA TYR A 229 -3.16 20.75 6.46
C TYR A 229 -4.06 20.76 7.73
N ILE A 230 -3.76 19.92 8.73
CA ILE A 230 -4.63 19.60 9.89
C ILE A 230 -4.31 20.53 11.08
N GLU A 231 -4.33 21.84 10.87
CA GLU A 231 -4.60 22.75 11.99
C GLU A 231 -6.10 23.12 12.06
N ASN A 232 -6.87 22.91 10.99
CA ASN A 232 -8.27 23.37 10.90
C ASN A 232 -9.37 22.31 11.09
N ILE A 233 -9.07 21.01 11.28
CA ILE A 233 -10.12 20.01 11.57
C ILE A 233 -10.44 19.96 13.07
N LYS A 234 -9.44 20.17 13.94
CA LYS A 234 -9.66 20.30 15.39
C LYS A 234 -10.56 21.49 15.75
N SER A 235 -10.73 22.47 14.84
CA SER A 235 -11.60 23.63 15.02
C SER A 235 -13.03 23.45 14.49
N ILE A 236 -13.42 22.27 13.98
CA ILE A 236 -14.84 21.98 13.73
C ILE A 236 -15.47 21.58 15.08
N THR A 237 -15.53 22.55 15.99
CA THR A 237 -16.25 22.46 17.27
C THR A 237 -17.76 22.53 17.05
N ASN A 238 -18.21 22.88 15.84
CA ASN A 238 -19.60 22.81 15.40
C ASN A 238 -19.70 21.71 14.36
N PHE A 239 -20.28 20.56 14.72
CA PHE A 239 -20.59 19.50 13.76
C PHE A 239 -21.54 20.02 12.68
N GLU A 240 -21.00 20.40 11.52
CA GLU A 240 -21.76 20.79 10.34
C GLU A 240 -21.71 19.65 9.31
N LEU A 241 -22.89 19.16 8.93
CA LEU A 241 -23.02 18.15 7.89
C LEU A 241 -22.81 18.80 6.51
N PRO A 242 -22.11 18.14 5.57
CA PRO A 242 -22.02 18.63 4.20
C PRO A 242 -23.41 18.65 3.54
N ASP A 243 -23.62 19.60 2.64
CA ASP A 243 -24.84 19.66 1.84
C ASP A 243 -25.00 18.36 1.02
N LEU A 244 -26.23 17.84 0.97
CA LEU A 244 -26.51 16.65 0.18
C LEU A 244 -26.40 16.96 -1.32
N LYS A 245 -25.51 16.23 -2.00
CA LYS A 245 -25.36 16.24 -3.46
C LYS A 245 -25.70 14.87 -4.02
N LEU A 246 -26.51 14.85 -5.07
CA LEU A 246 -26.99 13.60 -5.70
C LEU A 246 -26.25 13.29 -7.01
N ASP A 247 -25.26 14.09 -7.39
CA ASP A 247 -24.59 14.05 -8.70
C ASP A 247 -23.94 12.68 -8.96
N HIS A 248 -23.17 12.16 -8.00
CA HIS A 248 -22.60 10.81 -8.11
C HIS A 248 -23.65 9.71 -8.09
N LEU A 249 -24.66 9.80 -7.20
CA LEU A 249 -25.78 8.84 -7.17
C LEU A 249 -26.49 8.77 -8.54
N LYS A 250 -26.73 9.92 -9.17
CA LYS A 250 -27.32 10.02 -10.51
C LYS A 250 -26.39 9.48 -11.59
N THR A 251 -25.09 9.69 -11.45
CA THR A 251 -24.08 9.18 -12.39
C THR A 251 -24.03 7.65 -12.38
N LEU A 252 -24.15 7.02 -11.21
CA LEU A 252 -24.25 5.58 -11.05
C LEU A 252 -25.64 5.01 -11.36
N THR A 253 -26.67 5.83 -11.61
CA THR A 253 -28.05 5.36 -11.84
C THR A 253 -28.46 5.53 -13.29
N ASP A 254 -29.00 4.47 -13.90
CA ASP A 254 -29.61 4.51 -15.22
C ASP A 254 -31.12 4.18 -15.19
N ASP A 255 -31.71 3.86 -16.34
CA ASP A 255 -33.13 3.48 -16.46
C ASP A 255 -33.48 2.14 -15.78
N THR A 256 -32.48 1.37 -15.39
CA THR A 256 -32.62 0.04 -14.77
C THR A 256 -32.48 0.12 -13.26
N GLY A 257 -31.47 0.83 -12.77
CA GLY A 257 -31.15 0.92 -11.35
C GLY A 257 -29.79 1.55 -11.10
N ILE A 258 -29.27 1.44 -9.89
CA ILE A 258 -27.90 1.84 -9.58
C ILE A 258 -26.92 0.72 -9.94
N LEU A 259 -25.85 1.06 -10.67
CA LEU A 259 -24.77 0.14 -11.05
C LEU A 259 -23.87 -0.20 -9.87
N GLN A 260 -23.30 -1.41 -9.93
CA GLN A 260 -22.24 -1.88 -9.05
C GLN A 260 -20.92 -1.25 -9.46
N HIS A 261 -20.24 -0.67 -8.48
CA HIS A 261 -18.87 -0.15 -8.57
C HIS A 261 -18.66 1.00 -9.57
N ALA A 262 -17.58 1.73 -9.33
CA ALA A 262 -17.03 2.70 -10.26
C ALA A 262 -15.52 2.48 -10.41
N ASN A 263 -14.99 2.86 -11.57
CA ASN A 263 -13.56 3.11 -11.72
C ASN A 263 -13.36 4.61 -11.59
N HIS A 264 -12.80 5.04 -10.46
CA HIS A 264 -12.89 6.43 -10.01
C HIS A 264 -14.35 6.88 -9.89
N THR A 265 -14.78 7.85 -10.70
CA THR A 265 -16.14 8.39 -10.72
C THR A 265 -16.99 7.87 -11.88
N ILE A 266 -16.46 6.93 -12.67
CA ILE A 266 -17.11 6.40 -13.87
C ILE A 266 -17.73 5.04 -13.55
N PRO A 267 -19.04 4.83 -13.79
CA PRO A 267 -19.71 3.55 -13.51
C PRO A 267 -19.00 2.37 -14.20
N ASP A 268 -18.67 1.33 -13.44
CA ASP A 268 -18.02 0.13 -13.98
C ASP A 268 -19.05 -0.87 -14.50
N ARG A 269 -19.37 -0.71 -15.79
CA ARG A 269 -20.35 -1.54 -16.50
C ARG A 269 -19.95 -3.01 -16.61
N PHE A 270 -18.74 -3.42 -16.21
CA PHE A 270 -18.38 -4.84 -16.18
C PHE A 270 -19.18 -5.62 -15.12
N HIS A 271 -19.56 -4.96 -14.02
CA HIS A 271 -20.21 -5.62 -12.87
C HIS A 271 -21.74 -5.60 -12.95
N GLY A 272 -22.35 -4.66 -13.66
CA GLY A 272 -23.81 -4.58 -13.80
C GLY A 272 -24.48 -4.02 -12.55
N TYR A 273 -25.43 -4.76 -11.96
CA TYR A 273 -26.32 -4.30 -10.88
C TYR A 273 -26.46 -5.36 -9.80
N CYS A 274 -26.70 -4.93 -8.56
CA CYS A 274 -27.07 -5.83 -7.47
C CYS A 274 -28.28 -5.33 -6.69
N THR A 275 -28.99 -6.28 -6.08
CA THR A 275 -30.15 -6.00 -5.22
C THR A 275 -29.76 -5.22 -3.98
N ASP A 276 -28.58 -5.45 -3.40
CA ASP A 276 -28.17 -4.76 -2.17
C ASP A 276 -27.82 -3.28 -2.36
N ASP A 277 -27.26 -2.88 -3.51
CA ASP A 277 -27.05 -1.46 -3.84
C ASP A 277 -28.38 -0.77 -4.15
N ASN A 278 -29.24 -1.40 -4.97
CA ASN A 278 -30.56 -0.84 -5.32
C ASN A 278 -31.47 -0.71 -4.10
N ALA A 279 -31.41 -1.65 -3.15
CA ALA A 279 -32.13 -1.55 -1.89
C ALA A 279 -31.68 -0.36 -1.03
N ARG A 280 -30.36 -0.12 -0.94
CA ARG A 280 -29.81 1.04 -0.22
C ARG A 280 -30.13 2.36 -0.93
N ALA A 281 -30.07 2.38 -2.26
CA ALA A 281 -30.43 3.56 -3.05
C ALA A 281 -31.92 3.91 -2.90
N LEU A 282 -32.80 2.90 -2.83
CA LEU A 282 -34.22 3.11 -2.51
C LEU A 282 -34.41 3.76 -1.13
N MET A 283 -33.60 3.39 -0.13
CA MET A 283 -33.64 4.05 1.18
C MET A 283 -33.28 5.52 1.10
N VAL A 284 -32.21 5.86 0.37
CA VAL A 284 -31.79 7.26 0.15
C VAL A 284 -32.92 8.04 -0.51
N ALA A 285 -33.55 7.46 -1.55
CA ALA A 285 -34.68 8.09 -2.23
C ALA A 285 -35.89 8.31 -1.28
N ALA A 286 -36.27 7.29 -0.51
CA ALA A 286 -37.39 7.37 0.42
C ALA A 286 -37.15 8.37 1.56
N MET A 287 -35.94 8.38 2.14
CA MET A 287 -35.57 9.34 3.19
C MET A 287 -35.46 10.76 2.65
N GLY A 288 -34.82 10.94 1.48
CA GLY A 288 -34.76 12.22 0.79
C GLY A 288 -36.15 12.78 0.51
N ARG A 289 -37.08 11.93 0.05
CA ARG A 289 -38.47 12.34 -0.19
C ARG A 289 -39.18 12.87 1.06
N LYS A 290 -38.88 12.29 2.23
CA LYS A 290 -39.47 12.67 3.52
C LYS A 290 -38.85 13.93 4.12
N TYR A 291 -37.52 14.05 4.07
CA TYR A 291 -36.80 15.09 4.80
C TYR A 291 -36.37 16.28 3.93
N LEU A 292 -36.31 16.14 2.60
CA LEU A 292 -35.83 17.16 1.66
C LEU A 292 -36.89 17.52 0.64
N LEU A 293 -37.83 18.38 1.05
CA LEU A 293 -39.03 18.73 0.27
C LEU A 293 -38.75 19.44 -1.05
N ALA A 294 -37.62 20.17 -1.16
CA ALA A 294 -37.26 20.95 -2.34
C ALA A 294 -37.07 20.08 -3.61
N ASP A 295 -36.60 18.83 -3.45
CA ASP A 295 -36.26 17.92 -4.54
C ASP A 295 -37.22 16.71 -4.65
N SER A 296 -38.44 16.85 -4.14
CA SER A 296 -39.42 15.76 -4.03
C SER A 296 -39.61 14.95 -5.33
N ARG A 297 -39.73 15.61 -6.49
CA ARG A 297 -39.86 14.96 -7.80
C ARG A 297 -38.64 14.13 -8.20
N CYS A 298 -37.44 14.60 -7.86
CA CYS A 298 -36.20 13.88 -8.13
C CYS A 298 -36.17 12.56 -7.33
N PHE A 299 -36.48 12.64 -6.04
CA PHE A 299 -36.54 11.46 -5.18
C PHE A 299 -37.66 10.49 -5.56
N ASP A 300 -38.83 10.99 -5.97
CA ASP A 300 -39.90 10.12 -6.48
C ASP A 300 -39.45 9.37 -7.75
N SER A 301 -38.72 10.02 -8.65
CA SER A 301 -38.16 9.38 -9.85
C SER A 301 -37.13 8.30 -9.52
N LEU A 302 -36.18 8.61 -8.63
CA LEU A 302 -35.17 7.65 -8.17
C LEU A 302 -35.82 6.45 -7.46
N ALA A 303 -36.80 6.71 -6.59
CA ALA A 303 -37.55 5.65 -5.91
C ALA A 303 -38.26 4.72 -6.91
N ASN A 304 -38.82 5.24 -8.01
CA ASN A 304 -39.42 4.42 -9.06
C ASN A 304 -38.39 3.50 -9.75
N GLN A 305 -37.18 4.01 -10.04
CA GLN A 305 -36.12 3.22 -10.69
C GLN A 305 -35.68 2.07 -9.78
N TYR A 306 -35.31 2.38 -8.54
CA TYR A 306 -34.82 1.36 -7.60
C TYR A 306 -35.90 0.37 -7.19
N LEU A 307 -37.14 0.82 -7.00
CA LEU A 307 -38.27 -0.08 -6.74
C LEU A 307 -38.54 -0.96 -7.97
N GLY A 308 -38.48 -0.41 -9.18
CA GLY A 308 -38.58 -1.17 -10.42
C GLY A 308 -37.54 -2.29 -10.53
N PHE A 309 -36.28 -2.00 -10.17
CA PHE A 309 -35.24 -3.01 -10.08
C PHE A 309 -35.59 -4.14 -9.10
N LEU A 310 -35.93 -3.79 -7.85
CA LEU A 310 -36.26 -4.78 -6.81
C LEU A 310 -37.46 -5.66 -7.21
N LEU A 311 -38.43 -5.08 -7.91
CA LEU A 311 -39.57 -5.83 -8.45
C LEU A 311 -39.16 -6.86 -9.48
N TYR A 312 -38.24 -6.50 -10.37
CA TYR A 312 -37.73 -7.43 -11.37
C TYR A 312 -36.78 -8.47 -10.75
N ALA A 313 -36.06 -8.10 -9.70
CA ALA A 313 -35.17 -8.99 -8.95
C ALA A 313 -35.92 -10.06 -8.15
N PHE A 314 -37.16 -9.78 -7.72
CA PHE A 314 -37.93 -10.72 -6.91
C PHE A 314 -38.47 -11.87 -7.75
N ASN A 315 -38.06 -13.09 -7.38
CA ASN A 315 -38.56 -14.32 -7.96
C ASN A 315 -39.75 -14.84 -7.13
N VAL A 316 -40.95 -14.81 -7.72
CA VAL A 316 -42.19 -15.23 -7.06
C VAL A 316 -42.22 -16.75 -6.80
N GLU A 317 -41.57 -17.56 -7.64
CA GLU A 317 -41.57 -19.02 -7.49
C GLU A 317 -40.72 -19.46 -6.31
N THR A 318 -39.59 -18.78 -6.08
CA THR A 318 -38.68 -19.08 -4.97
C THR A 318 -38.95 -18.23 -3.72
N GLU A 319 -39.82 -17.22 -3.83
CA GLU A 319 -40.06 -16.18 -2.82
C GLU A 319 -38.77 -15.44 -2.38
N ARG A 320 -37.75 -15.40 -3.26
CA ARG A 320 -36.43 -14.82 -2.99
C ARG A 320 -36.04 -13.79 -4.04
N PHE A 321 -35.19 -12.84 -3.65
CA PHE A 321 -34.55 -11.93 -4.60
C PHE A 321 -33.36 -12.64 -5.23
N ARG A 322 -33.18 -12.44 -6.54
CA ARG A 322 -31.89 -12.60 -7.22
C ARG A 322 -31.00 -11.42 -6.77
N ASN A 323 -29.69 -11.61 -6.61
CA ASN A 323 -28.81 -10.47 -6.28
C ASN A 323 -28.22 -9.88 -7.54
N PHE A 324 -27.47 -10.66 -8.31
CA PHE A 324 -26.62 -10.10 -9.37
C PHE A 324 -27.27 -10.12 -10.76
N MET A 325 -27.25 -8.96 -11.42
CA MET A 325 -27.66 -8.78 -12.81
C MET A 325 -26.51 -8.21 -13.63
N THR A 326 -26.24 -8.78 -14.80
CA THR A 326 -25.23 -8.23 -15.72
C THR A 326 -25.66 -6.87 -16.27
N TYR A 327 -24.72 -6.11 -16.84
CA TYR A 327 -25.05 -4.86 -17.54
C TYR A 327 -25.95 -5.08 -18.78
N SER A 328 -25.89 -6.29 -19.38
CA SER A 328 -26.83 -6.73 -20.44
C SER A 328 -28.20 -7.17 -19.90
N ARG A 329 -28.48 -6.90 -18.62
CA ARG A 329 -29.76 -7.15 -17.94
C ARG A 329 -30.13 -8.63 -17.90
N GLN A 330 -29.14 -9.49 -17.69
CA GLN A 330 -29.32 -10.93 -17.48
C GLN A 330 -29.05 -11.28 -16.02
N TRP A 331 -29.95 -12.04 -15.40
CA TRP A 331 -29.73 -12.55 -14.05
C TRP A 331 -28.66 -13.63 -14.05
N ILE A 332 -27.73 -13.53 -13.10
CA ILE A 332 -26.62 -14.50 -12.94
C ILE A 332 -27.06 -15.68 -12.08
N GLU A 333 -28.07 -15.50 -11.24
CA GLU A 333 -28.54 -16.50 -10.29
C GLU A 333 -30.07 -16.45 -10.12
N GLU A 334 -30.65 -17.57 -9.69
CA GLU A 334 -32.09 -17.68 -9.41
C GLU A 334 -32.48 -17.30 -7.97
N ILE A 335 -31.53 -17.42 -7.03
CA ILE A 335 -31.70 -17.12 -5.61
C ILE A 335 -30.42 -16.44 -5.11
N GLY A 336 -30.52 -15.18 -4.70
CA GLY A 336 -29.44 -14.44 -4.08
C GLY A 336 -29.25 -14.77 -2.60
N SER A 337 -28.16 -14.25 -2.02
CA SER A 337 -27.79 -14.48 -0.63
C SER A 337 -28.87 -14.03 0.38
N GLU A 338 -28.83 -14.58 1.60
CA GLU A 338 -29.68 -14.07 2.69
C GLU A 338 -29.38 -12.61 3.00
N ASP A 339 -28.11 -12.18 2.89
CA ASP A 339 -27.67 -10.81 3.16
C ASP A 339 -28.32 -9.82 2.18
N ALA A 340 -28.28 -10.12 0.88
CA ALA A 340 -28.94 -9.31 -0.15
C ALA A 340 -30.46 -9.24 0.06
N HIS A 341 -31.08 -10.36 0.42
CA HIS A 341 -32.51 -10.41 0.72
C HIS A 341 -32.88 -9.58 1.96
N GLY A 342 -32.10 -9.69 3.04
CA GLY A 342 -32.31 -8.90 4.25
C GLY A 342 -32.16 -7.38 4.00
N ARG A 343 -31.21 -6.99 3.15
CA ARG A 343 -31.06 -5.58 2.72
C ARG A 343 -32.21 -5.10 1.85
N ALA A 344 -32.74 -5.94 0.96
CA ALA A 344 -33.96 -5.62 0.21
C ALA A 344 -35.15 -5.35 1.14
N LEU A 345 -35.34 -6.19 2.16
CA LEU A 345 -36.38 -5.97 3.19
C LEU A 345 -36.11 -4.72 4.03
N TRP A 346 -34.86 -4.41 4.35
CA TRP A 346 -34.49 -3.16 5.00
C TRP A 346 -34.89 -1.94 4.16
N GLY A 347 -34.55 -1.95 2.87
CA GLY A 347 -34.90 -0.90 1.92
C GLY A 347 -36.40 -0.74 1.74
N LEU A 348 -37.12 -1.84 1.52
CA LEU A 348 -38.57 -1.84 1.34
C LEU A 348 -39.31 -1.40 2.61
N GLY A 349 -38.87 -1.82 3.80
CA GLY A 349 -39.45 -1.38 5.06
C GLY A 349 -39.32 0.13 5.27
N LYS A 350 -38.16 0.70 4.93
CA LYS A 350 -37.93 2.16 4.96
C LYS A 350 -38.74 2.88 3.87
N ALA A 351 -38.87 2.30 2.69
CA ALA A 351 -39.74 2.82 1.63
C ALA A 351 -41.20 2.86 2.07
N VAL A 352 -41.71 1.81 2.72
CA VAL A 352 -43.07 1.79 3.30
C VAL A 352 -43.23 2.90 4.35
N ALA A 353 -42.23 3.09 5.22
CA ALA A 353 -42.28 4.08 6.29
C ALA A 353 -42.34 5.53 5.77
N TYR A 354 -41.67 5.83 4.63
CA TYR A 354 -41.36 7.21 4.23
C TYR A 354 -41.90 7.63 2.87
N LEU A 355 -42.32 6.70 2.00
CA LEU A 355 -42.96 7.05 0.74
C LEU A 355 -44.46 7.27 0.94
N ASP A 356 -44.95 8.37 0.38
CA ASP A 356 -46.36 8.76 0.40
C ASP A 356 -47.02 8.71 -0.98
N ASN A 357 -46.23 8.50 -2.05
CA ASN A 357 -46.80 8.24 -3.37
C ASN A 357 -47.61 6.93 -3.31
N PRO A 358 -48.92 6.93 -3.66
CA PRO A 358 -49.77 5.77 -3.48
C PRO A 358 -49.30 4.51 -4.23
N GLY A 359 -48.77 4.68 -5.44
CA GLY A 359 -48.27 3.57 -6.25
C GLY A 359 -47.01 2.95 -5.66
N GLN A 360 -46.04 3.79 -5.29
CA GLN A 360 -44.78 3.33 -4.68
C GLN A 360 -45.01 2.67 -3.33
N LEU A 361 -45.86 3.27 -2.48
CA LEU A 361 -46.21 2.73 -1.18
C LEU A 361 -46.90 1.38 -1.30
N ALA A 362 -47.93 1.29 -2.16
CA ALA A 362 -48.66 0.04 -2.37
C ALA A 362 -47.73 -1.07 -2.87
N MET A 363 -46.83 -0.75 -3.80
CA MET A 363 -45.93 -1.74 -4.36
C MET A 363 -44.80 -2.13 -3.41
N SER A 364 -44.23 -1.20 -2.66
CA SER A 364 -43.25 -1.49 -1.61
C SER A 364 -43.85 -2.38 -0.53
N THR A 365 -45.09 -2.10 -0.11
CA THR A 365 -45.83 -2.90 0.88
C THR A 365 -46.08 -4.32 0.37
N ARG A 366 -46.52 -4.47 -0.87
CA ARG A 366 -46.75 -5.79 -1.49
C ARG A 366 -45.47 -6.61 -1.56
N LEU A 367 -44.40 -6.01 -2.09
CA LEU A 367 -43.12 -6.69 -2.27
C LEU A 367 -42.49 -7.07 -0.92
N PHE A 368 -42.56 -6.19 0.07
CA PHE A 368 -42.12 -6.46 1.44
C PHE A 368 -42.81 -7.70 2.02
N ASN A 369 -44.14 -7.76 1.93
CA ASN A 369 -44.93 -8.88 2.46
C ASN A 369 -44.68 -10.20 1.72
N GLN A 370 -44.40 -10.15 0.42
CA GLN A 370 -44.03 -11.35 -0.34
C GLN A 370 -42.65 -11.87 0.05
N ALA A 371 -41.66 -10.97 0.12
CA ALA A 371 -40.29 -11.33 0.48
C ALA A 371 -40.17 -11.82 1.93
N LEU A 372 -40.99 -11.29 2.84
CA LEU A 372 -40.93 -11.66 4.26
C LEU A 372 -41.20 -13.16 4.52
N ARG A 373 -41.91 -13.86 3.62
CA ARG A 373 -42.26 -15.28 3.80
C ARG A 373 -41.05 -16.20 3.90
N ALA A 374 -39.94 -15.82 3.28
CA ALA A 374 -38.74 -16.67 3.22
C ALA A 374 -37.82 -16.53 4.45
N VAL A 375 -38.03 -15.56 5.34
CA VAL A 375 -36.98 -15.13 6.29
C VAL A 375 -36.88 -15.96 7.56
N GLU A 376 -37.93 -16.70 7.95
CA GLU A 376 -37.91 -17.48 9.19
C GLU A 376 -36.77 -18.50 9.22
N HIS A 377 -36.38 -19.00 8.05
CA HIS A 377 -35.30 -19.96 7.88
C HIS A 377 -33.91 -19.33 7.82
N PHE A 378 -33.79 -17.99 7.85
CA PHE A 378 -32.49 -17.33 7.76
C PHE A 378 -31.60 -17.71 8.93
N THR A 379 -30.31 -17.82 8.63
CA THR A 379 -29.27 -18.22 9.59
C THR A 379 -28.19 -17.15 9.73
N SER A 380 -27.96 -16.36 8.68
CA SER A 380 -27.01 -15.25 8.68
C SER A 380 -27.44 -14.18 9.68
N PRO A 381 -26.57 -13.82 10.66
CA PRO A 381 -26.92 -12.80 11.63
C PRO A 381 -27.14 -11.42 10.99
N ARG A 382 -26.38 -11.09 9.94
CA ARG A 382 -26.58 -9.81 9.21
C ARG A 382 -27.89 -9.79 8.46
N ALA A 383 -28.24 -10.88 7.76
CA ALA A 383 -29.52 -10.99 7.07
C ALA A 383 -30.69 -10.80 8.04
N ILE A 384 -30.64 -11.46 9.20
CA ILE A 384 -31.62 -11.33 10.29
C ILE A 384 -31.68 -9.87 10.77
N ALA A 385 -30.53 -9.25 11.06
CA ALA A 385 -30.47 -7.89 11.56
C ALA A 385 -31.02 -6.86 10.56
N PHE A 386 -30.64 -6.93 9.27
CA PHE A 386 -31.19 -6.05 8.24
C PHE A 386 -32.71 -6.22 8.10
N THR A 387 -33.19 -7.47 8.08
CA THR A 387 -34.62 -7.76 8.04
C THR A 387 -35.34 -7.15 9.24
N LEU A 388 -34.84 -7.34 10.46
CA LEU A 388 -35.44 -6.77 11.68
C LEU A 388 -35.54 -5.24 11.60
N VAL A 389 -34.47 -4.55 11.19
CA VAL A 389 -34.49 -3.08 11.04
C VAL A 389 -35.52 -2.65 9.99
N GLY A 390 -35.65 -3.38 8.88
CA GLY A 390 -36.69 -3.18 7.87
C GLY A 390 -38.11 -3.37 8.41
N MET A 391 -38.34 -4.44 9.16
CA MET A 391 -39.63 -4.74 9.78
C MET A 391 -40.05 -3.67 10.78
N HIS A 392 -39.12 -3.16 11.59
CA HIS A 392 -39.41 -2.05 12.49
C HIS A 392 -39.82 -0.79 11.73
N ALA A 393 -39.15 -0.47 10.62
CA ALA A 393 -39.55 0.65 9.76
C ALA A 393 -40.95 0.43 9.16
N TYR A 394 -41.24 -0.76 8.64
CA TYR A 394 -42.58 -1.12 8.14
C TYR A 394 -43.66 -0.93 9.21
N LEU A 395 -43.42 -1.44 10.42
CA LEU A 395 -44.34 -1.37 11.55
C LEU A 395 -44.54 0.06 12.08
N GLN A 396 -43.72 1.04 11.72
CA GLN A 396 -44.01 2.45 12.03
C GLN A 396 -45.30 2.92 11.34
N LYS A 397 -45.57 2.41 10.13
CA LYS A 397 -46.79 2.73 9.37
C LYS A 397 -47.91 1.73 9.65
N PHE A 398 -47.58 0.45 9.69
CA PHE A 398 -48.54 -0.65 9.88
C PHE A 398 -48.34 -1.33 11.22
N SER A 399 -48.47 -0.57 12.31
CA SER A 399 -48.18 -1.07 13.65
C SER A 399 -49.00 -2.30 14.02
N GLY A 400 -50.22 -2.47 13.48
CA GLY A 400 -51.13 -3.58 13.78
C GLY A 400 -50.91 -4.88 13.01
N ASP A 401 -49.91 -4.98 12.13
CA ASP A 401 -49.67 -6.21 11.37
C ASP A 401 -49.17 -7.35 12.29
N SER A 402 -50.04 -8.32 12.56
CA SER A 402 -49.75 -9.42 13.49
C SER A 402 -48.71 -10.39 12.95
N GLU A 403 -48.66 -10.59 11.64
CA GLU A 403 -47.75 -11.57 11.03
C GLU A 403 -46.31 -11.04 11.02
N VAL A 404 -46.14 -9.77 10.65
CA VAL A 404 -44.84 -9.10 10.76
C VAL A 404 -44.36 -9.08 12.21
N ARG A 405 -45.25 -8.84 13.19
CA ARG A 405 -44.88 -8.92 14.62
C ARG A 405 -44.42 -10.31 15.05
N ARG A 406 -45.09 -11.38 14.59
CA ARG A 406 -44.73 -12.77 14.88
C ARG A 406 -43.36 -13.12 14.31
N ILE A 407 -43.13 -12.80 13.04
CA ILE A 407 -41.84 -13.07 12.38
C ILE A 407 -40.71 -12.27 13.07
N ARG A 408 -40.98 -11.02 13.48
CA ARG A 408 -40.02 -10.19 14.20
C ARG A 408 -39.58 -10.85 15.50
N GLU A 409 -40.51 -11.40 16.27
CA GLU A 409 -40.22 -12.09 17.52
C GLU A 409 -39.31 -13.31 17.30
N ILE A 410 -39.63 -14.15 16.31
CA ILE A 410 -38.82 -15.32 15.93
C ILE A 410 -37.38 -14.91 15.57
N LEU A 411 -37.25 -13.89 14.72
CA LEU A 411 -35.94 -13.41 14.27
C LEU A 411 -35.14 -12.73 15.38
N ALA A 412 -35.79 -11.92 16.22
CA ALA A 412 -35.15 -11.24 17.32
C ALA A 412 -34.64 -12.22 18.38
N ASP A 413 -35.45 -13.23 18.75
CA ASP A 413 -35.03 -14.28 19.67
C ASP A 413 -33.90 -15.14 19.09
N LYS A 414 -33.91 -15.41 17.78
CA LYS A 414 -32.82 -16.12 17.10
C LYS A 414 -31.51 -15.32 17.19
N LEU A 415 -31.51 -14.03 16.84
CA LEU A 415 -30.33 -13.17 16.94
C LEU A 415 -29.84 -13.05 18.39
N PHE A 416 -30.75 -12.82 19.34
CA PHE A 416 -30.42 -12.71 20.76
C PHE A 416 -29.82 -14.00 21.33
N SER A 417 -30.35 -15.17 20.91
CA SER A 417 -29.82 -16.48 21.31
C SER A 417 -28.41 -16.73 20.79
N GLN A 418 -28.05 -16.20 19.61
CA GLN A 418 -26.68 -16.27 19.09
C GLN A 418 -25.71 -15.46 19.96
N PHE A 419 -26.08 -14.23 20.35
CA PHE A 419 -25.30 -13.45 21.33
C PHE A 419 -25.16 -14.19 22.66
N LYS A 420 -26.26 -14.70 23.22
CA LYS A 420 -26.25 -15.38 24.52
C LYS A 420 -25.38 -16.64 24.54
N SER A 421 -25.35 -17.39 23.44
CA SER A 421 -24.61 -18.65 23.34
C SER A 421 -23.11 -18.47 23.11
N HIS A 422 -22.69 -17.40 22.43
CA HIS A 422 -21.29 -17.18 22.05
C HIS A 422 -20.58 -16.10 22.89
N ALA A 423 -21.30 -15.11 23.40
CA ALA A 423 -20.70 -14.00 24.13
C ALA A 423 -20.05 -14.49 25.44
N LYS A 424 -18.78 -14.16 25.60
CA LYS A 424 -17.97 -14.42 26.80
C LYS A 424 -17.49 -13.10 27.38
N LYS A 425 -17.01 -13.11 28.62
CA LYS A 425 -16.50 -11.90 29.29
C LYS A 425 -15.40 -11.17 28.49
N SER A 426 -14.57 -11.91 27.75
CA SER A 426 -13.49 -11.37 26.90
C SER A 426 -13.91 -11.11 25.44
N TRP A 427 -15.13 -11.49 25.05
CA TRP A 427 -15.61 -11.42 23.67
C TRP A 427 -17.12 -11.32 23.66
N LEU A 428 -17.64 -10.09 23.71
CA LEU A 428 -19.08 -9.81 23.85
C LEU A 428 -19.82 -9.86 22.49
N TRP A 429 -19.43 -10.81 21.64
CA TRP A 429 -19.92 -10.94 20.28
C TRP A 429 -20.52 -12.31 20.00
N LEU A 430 -21.36 -12.38 18.96
CA LEU A 430 -22.12 -13.57 18.58
C LEU A 430 -21.38 -14.51 17.61
N GLU A 431 -20.32 -14.04 16.97
CA GLU A 431 -19.48 -14.81 16.04
C GLU A 431 -18.03 -14.85 16.52
N ASN A 432 -17.22 -15.76 16.00
CA ASN A 432 -15.78 -15.85 16.28
C ASN A 432 -14.93 -14.78 15.58
N SER A 433 -15.55 -13.88 14.82
CA SER A 433 -14.87 -12.79 14.14
C SER A 433 -15.79 -11.57 13.99
N LEU A 434 -15.20 -10.38 14.05
CA LEU A 434 -15.84 -9.15 13.60
C LEU A 434 -15.48 -8.90 12.14
N ASN A 435 -16.47 -8.55 11.32
CA ASN A 435 -16.34 -8.41 9.87
C ASN A 435 -16.88 -7.06 9.37
N TYR A 436 -17.97 -7.04 8.59
CA TYR A 436 -18.61 -5.86 8.04
C TYR A 436 -19.98 -5.61 8.67
N ALA A 437 -20.42 -4.35 8.60
CA ALA A 437 -21.68 -3.86 9.13
C ALA A 437 -21.94 -4.31 10.59
N ASN A 438 -20.89 -4.42 11.41
CA ASN A 438 -21.00 -5.04 12.73
C ASN A 438 -22.01 -4.28 13.61
N GLY A 439 -22.04 -2.95 13.53
CA GLY A 439 -23.00 -2.10 14.23
C GLY A 439 -24.48 -2.44 13.95
N LYS A 440 -24.79 -3.10 12.83
CA LYS A 440 -26.17 -3.48 12.50
C LYS A 440 -26.76 -4.51 13.46
N LEU A 441 -25.92 -5.39 14.02
CA LEU A 441 -26.37 -6.46 14.92
C LEU A 441 -26.88 -5.91 16.27
N PRO A 442 -26.13 -5.07 17.01
CA PRO A 442 -26.66 -4.41 18.20
C PRO A 442 -27.81 -3.45 17.85
N HIS A 443 -27.78 -2.75 16.71
CA HIS A 443 -28.89 -1.91 16.28
C HIS A 443 -30.21 -2.69 16.19
N ALA A 444 -30.20 -3.87 15.57
CA ALA A 444 -31.39 -4.72 15.47
C ALA A 444 -31.88 -5.22 16.84
N LEU A 445 -30.97 -5.56 17.77
CA LEU A 445 -31.34 -5.94 19.14
C LEU A 445 -31.96 -4.79 19.93
N LEU A 446 -31.40 -3.58 19.79
CA LEU A 446 -31.90 -2.38 20.46
C LEU A 446 -33.32 -2.05 20.02
N LEU A 447 -33.56 -1.99 18.70
CA LEU A 447 -34.90 -1.77 18.14
C LEU A 447 -35.89 -2.84 18.61
N SER A 448 -35.49 -4.10 18.50
CA SER A 448 -36.35 -5.24 18.87
C SER A 448 -36.68 -5.23 20.35
N GLY A 449 -35.67 -5.01 21.21
CA GLY A 449 -35.83 -4.89 22.65
C GLY A 449 -36.78 -3.77 23.04
N GLN A 450 -36.64 -2.58 22.44
CA GLN A 450 -37.51 -1.44 22.70
C GLN A 450 -38.96 -1.71 22.33
N TRP A 451 -39.23 -2.27 21.14
CA TRP A 451 -40.60 -2.50 20.67
C TRP A 451 -41.27 -3.72 21.30
N MET A 452 -40.49 -4.71 21.76
CA MET A 452 -40.97 -5.91 22.44
C MET A 452 -40.97 -5.77 23.96
N GLN A 453 -40.51 -4.63 24.50
CA GLN A 453 -40.34 -4.38 25.94
C GLN A 453 -39.43 -5.43 26.61
N ARG A 454 -38.37 -5.84 25.91
CA ARG A 454 -37.39 -6.85 26.33
C ARG A 454 -36.10 -6.17 26.79
N SER A 455 -36.01 -5.88 28.09
CA SER A 455 -34.84 -5.20 28.69
C SER A 455 -33.55 -6.01 28.55
N ASP A 456 -33.62 -7.33 28.52
CA ASP A 456 -32.49 -8.23 28.30
C ASP A 456 -31.85 -8.06 26.90
N MET A 457 -32.67 -7.84 25.86
CA MET A 457 -32.18 -7.51 24.52
C MET A 457 -31.55 -6.12 24.45
N ILE A 458 -32.17 -5.12 25.10
CA ILE A 458 -31.63 -3.75 25.18
C ILE A 458 -30.25 -3.78 25.87
N ASP A 459 -30.14 -4.46 27.01
CA ASP A 459 -28.89 -4.58 27.75
C ASP A 459 -27.78 -5.25 26.92
N MET A 460 -28.11 -6.32 26.19
CA MET A 460 -27.16 -6.99 25.32
C MET A 460 -26.74 -6.10 24.14
N GLY A 461 -27.69 -5.40 23.52
CA GLY A 461 -27.42 -4.43 22.44
C GLY A 461 -26.49 -3.30 22.90
N LEU A 462 -26.76 -2.69 24.05
CA LEU A 462 -25.92 -1.61 24.59
C LEU A 462 -24.53 -2.11 24.99
N LYS A 463 -24.43 -3.28 25.64
CA LYS A 463 -23.15 -3.87 26.05
C LYS A 463 -22.29 -4.24 24.85
N SER A 464 -22.86 -4.90 23.84
CA SER A 464 -22.14 -5.30 22.63
C SER A 464 -21.74 -4.10 21.78
N LEU A 465 -22.59 -3.07 21.64
CA LEU A 465 -22.24 -1.84 20.93
C LEU A 465 -21.13 -1.06 21.63
N LYS A 466 -21.19 -0.92 22.96
CA LYS A 466 -20.13 -0.26 23.75
C LYS A 466 -18.80 -1.00 23.62
N TRP A 467 -18.84 -2.33 23.64
CA TRP A 467 -17.66 -3.16 23.41
C TRP A 467 -17.11 -3.00 21.99
N LEU A 468 -17.97 -2.98 20.97
CA LEU A 468 -17.57 -2.75 19.58
C LEU A 468 -16.91 -1.38 19.38
N LEU A 469 -17.49 -0.32 19.95
CA LEU A 469 -16.87 1.02 19.96
C LEU A 469 -15.47 1.00 20.58
N SER A 470 -15.27 0.27 21.68
CA SER A 470 -13.95 0.16 22.32
C SER A 470 -12.90 -0.56 21.45
N ILE A 471 -13.33 -1.40 20.50
CA ILE A 471 -12.46 -2.07 19.53
C ILE A 471 -12.15 -1.18 18.33
N GLN A 472 -13.14 -0.38 17.91
CA GLN A 472 -13.10 0.46 16.72
C GLN A 472 -12.81 1.93 17.03
N THR A 473 -12.20 2.23 18.18
CA THR A 473 -11.76 3.56 18.56
C THR A 473 -10.31 3.50 19.02
N GLU A 474 -9.46 4.34 18.43
CA GLU A 474 -8.04 4.45 18.77
C GLU A 474 -7.65 5.93 18.67
N ASP A 475 -6.87 6.44 19.62
CA ASP A 475 -6.39 7.83 19.65
C ASP A 475 -7.46 8.93 19.45
N GLY A 476 -8.72 8.65 19.79
CA GLY A 476 -9.83 9.58 19.73
C GLY A 476 -10.56 9.65 18.38
N HIS A 477 -10.26 8.76 17.43
CA HIS A 477 -11.00 8.63 16.17
C HIS A 477 -11.52 7.21 15.93
N PHE A 478 -12.47 7.10 15.00
CA PHE A 478 -13.06 5.84 14.60
C PHE A 478 -12.11 5.06 13.66
N VAL A 479 -11.83 3.81 14.01
CA VAL A 479 -10.98 2.87 13.27
C VAL A 479 -11.80 1.60 13.01
N PRO A 480 -12.58 1.55 11.91
CA PRO A 480 -13.34 0.36 11.55
C PRO A 480 -12.40 -0.83 11.30
N ILE A 481 -12.95 -2.03 11.38
CA ILE A 481 -12.18 -3.24 11.12
C ILE A 481 -11.98 -3.37 9.61
N GLY A 482 -10.72 -3.52 9.21
CA GLY A 482 -10.34 -3.70 7.82
C GLY A 482 -10.83 -5.03 7.24
N ASN A 483 -11.22 -5.03 5.97
CA ASN A 483 -11.68 -6.25 5.29
C ASN A 483 -10.54 -7.15 4.81
N ASP A 484 -9.30 -6.65 4.76
CA ASP A 484 -8.09 -7.44 4.49
C ASP A 484 -7.64 -8.18 5.76
N GLY A 485 -8.41 -9.21 6.12
CA GLY A 485 -8.10 -10.14 7.22
C GLY A 485 -9.10 -10.11 8.40
N TRP A 486 -9.99 -9.13 8.46
CA TRP A 486 -11.01 -9.00 9.51
C TRP A 486 -10.42 -9.01 10.95
N TYR A 487 -11.25 -9.23 11.97
CA TYR A 487 -10.76 -9.45 13.33
C TYR A 487 -11.33 -10.73 13.95
N ALA A 488 -10.56 -11.81 13.86
CA ALA A 488 -10.86 -13.08 14.52
C ALA A 488 -10.56 -13.03 16.03
N GLN A 489 -11.36 -13.73 16.82
CA GLN A 489 -11.18 -13.85 18.27
C GLN A 489 -9.78 -14.38 18.61
N GLY A 490 -9.03 -13.62 19.42
CA GLY A 490 -7.65 -13.95 19.79
C GLY A 490 -6.60 -13.69 18.69
N GLY A 491 -7.02 -13.22 17.52
CA GLY A 491 -6.14 -12.85 16.41
C GLY A 491 -5.71 -11.38 16.45
N THR A 492 -5.14 -10.92 15.35
CA THR A 492 -4.80 -9.50 15.13
C THR A 492 -5.96 -8.82 14.39
N LYS A 493 -6.35 -7.62 14.84
CA LYS A 493 -7.34 -6.79 14.14
C LYS A 493 -6.72 -6.27 12.83
N ALA A 494 -7.32 -6.59 11.69
CA ALA A 494 -6.98 -5.95 10.43
C ALA A 494 -7.26 -4.44 10.52
N ARG A 495 -6.24 -3.63 10.27
CA ARG A 495 -6.34 -2.17 10.36
C ARG A 495 -6.84 -1.52 9.08
N PHE A 496 -6.53 -2.11 7.92
CA PHE A 496 -6.79 -1.50 6.61
C PHE A 496 -7.60 -2.37 5.66
N ASP A 497 -7.98 -1.66 4.60
CA ASP A 497 -9.16 -1.80 3.76
C ASP A 497 -10.44 -1.57 4.58
N GLN A 498 -10.44 -0.42 5.27
CA GLN A 498 -11.56 0.12 6.05
C GLN A 498 -12.70 0.55 5.11
N GLN A 499 -13.95 0.21 5.44
CA GLN A 499 -15.09 0.39 4.53
C GLN A 499 -16.18 1.35 5.06
N PRO A 500 -16.77 2.19 4.19
CA PRO A 500 -17.92 3.08 4.49
C PRO A 500 -19.09 2.41 5.21
N ILE A 501 -19.38 1.16 4.84
CA ILE A 501 -20.53 0.42 5.38
C ILE A 501 -20.44 0.25 6.90
N GLU A 502 -19.23 0.10 7.44
CA GLU A 502 -19.02 -0.07 8.87
C GLU A 502 -19.30 1.22 9.63
N ALA A 503 -18.80 2.36 9.12
CA ALA A 503 -19.08 3.67 9.68
C ALA A 503 -20.60 3.96 9.69
N ASN A 504 -21.31 3.71 8.59
CA ASN A 504 -22.76 3.87 8.53
C ASN A 504 -23.49 3.00 9.57
N ALA A 505 -23.13 1.72 9.66
CA ALA A 505 -23.78 0.79 10.60
C ALA A 505 -23.56 1.21 12.06
N MET A 506 -22.38 1.74 12.39
CA MET A 506 -22.07 2.27 13.72
C MET A 506 -22.84 3.55 14.04
N ILE A 507 -22.97 4.47 13.08
CA ILE A 507 -23.75 5.70 13.22
C ILE A 507 -25.21 5.37 13.57
N GLU A 508 -25.85 4.50 12.79
CA GLU A 508 -27.25 4.15 13.03
C GLU A 508 -27.45 3.45 14.39
N ALA A 509 -26.54 2.55 14.77
CA ALA A 509 -26.61 1.86 16.06
C ALA A 509 -26.48 2.83 17.24
N CYS A 510 -25.55 3.79 17.14
CA CYS A 510 -25.37 4.82 18.16
C CYS A 510 -26.57 5.76 18.25
N VAL A 511 -27.15 6.18 17.12
CA VAL A 511 -28.38 6.99 17.11
C VAL A 511 -29.54 6.23 17.78
N GLU A 512 -29.67 4.93 17.54
CA GLU A 512 -30.71 4.14 18.20
C GLU A 512 -30.45 3.98 19.70
N ALA A 513 -29.19 3.74 20.10
CA ALA A 513 -28.82 3.70 21.51
C ALA A 513 -29.13 5.03 22.23
N TYR A 514 -28.91 6.18 21.56
CA TYR A 514 -29.34 7.48 22.07
C TYR A 514 -30.87 7.59 22.18
N ASN A 515 -31.62 7.12 21.19
CA ASN A 515 -33.09 7.18 21.22
C ASN A 515 -33.68 6.44 22.43
N ILE A 516 -33.04 5.34 22.84
CA ILE A 516 -33.44 4.53 23.99
C ILE A 516 -32.95 5.13 25.31
N THR A 517 -31.67 5.50 25.40
CA THR A 517 -31.02 5.85 26.68
C THR A 517 -31.01 7.34 26.98
N ARG A 518 -31.11 8.20 25.95
CA ARG A 518 -30.88 9.65 25.99
C ARG A 518 -29.48 10.06 26.49
N ASP A 519 -28.53 9.12 26.52
CA ASP A 519 -27.14 9.41 26.85
C ASP A 519 -26.43 10.03 25.63
N LYS A 520 -26.02 11.30 25.78
CA LYS A 520 -25.37 12.09 24.72
C LYS A 520 -24.06 11.46 24.23
N ALA A 521 -23.40 10.64 25.04
CA ALA A 521 -22.18 9.95 24.62
C ALA A 521 -22.41 9.12 23.34
N TRP A 522 -23.62 8.60 23.11
CA TRP A 522 -23.93 7.88 21.87
C TRP A 522 -23.96 8.80 20.64
N ILE A 523 -24.44 10.04 20.78
CA ILE A 523 -24.39 11.02 19.69
C ILE A 523 -22.95 11.44 19.41
N ASP A 524 -22.14 11.64 20.45
CA ASP A 524 -20.71 11.96 20.29
C ASP A 524 -19.97 10.85 19.54
N ASN A 525 -20.28 9.58 19.83
CA ASN A 525 -19.74 8.44 19.10
C ASN A 525 -20.25 8.36 17.64
N ALA A 526 -21.52 8.68 17.39
CA ALA A 526 -22.05 8.75 16.03
C ALA A 526 -21.33 9.84 15.20
N VAL A 527 -21.08 11.00 15.81
CA VAL A 527 -20.29 12.10 15.21
C VAL A 527 -18.86 11.66 14.92
N MET A 528 -18.21 10.96 15.86
CA MET A 528 -16.87 10.41 15.66
C MET A 528 -16.82 9.44 14.47
N CYS A 529 -17.79 8.52 14.35
CA CYS A 529 -17.91 7.63 13.20
C CYS A 529 -18.17 8.38 11.89
N PHE A 530 -18.97 9.45 11.91
CA PHE A 530 -19.21 10.29 10.73
C PHE A 530 -17.95 11.04 10.28
N ASN A 531 -17.17 11.57 11.22
CA ASN A 531 -15.94 12.30 10.92
C ASN A 531 -14.88 11.44 10.22
N TRP A 532 -14.98 10.11 10.27
CA TRP A 532 -14.15 9.21 9.46
C TRP A 532 -14.26 9.51 7.96
N PHE A 533 -15.48 9.83 7.47
CA PHE A 533 -15.71 10.22 6.07
C PHE A 533 -15.05 11.53 5.70
N LEU A 534 -14.95 12.46 6.66
CA LEU A 534 -14.37 13.80 6.48
C LEU A 534 -12.86 13.85 6.70
N GLY A 535 -12.25 12.71 7.03
CA GLY A 535 -10.80 12.59 7.18
C GLY A 535 -10.31 12.55 8.62
N HIS A 536 -11.17 12.49 9.65
CA HIS A 536 -10.73 12.14 11.00
C HIS A 536 -10.57 10.60 11.10
N ASN A 537 -9.53 10.10 10.45
CA ASN A 537 -9.23 8.68 10.28
C ASN A 537 -7.71 8.43 10.27
N ASP A 538 -7.29 7.17 10.19
CA ASP A 538 -5.88 6.74 10.31
C ASP A 538 -4.90 7.47 9.36
N LEU A 539 -5.36 8.00 8.21
CA LEU A 539 -4.50 8.66 7.23
C LEU A 539 -4.70 10.18 7.12
N ASN A 540 -5.67 10.74 7.85
CA ASN A 540 -6.12 12.12 7.73
C ASN A 540 -6.56 12.52 6.31
N MET A 541 -7.35 11.66 5.66
CA MET A 541 -7.81 11.86 4.28
C MET A 541 -9.34 11.69 4.16
N SER A 542 -10.02 12.67 3.57
CA SER A 542 -11.48 12.64 3.34
C SER A 542 -11.87 11.57 2.31
N LEU A 543 -12.79 10.68 2.68
CA LEU A 543 -13.43 9.75 1.74
C LEU A 543 -14.60 10.42 1.01
N TYR A 544 -15.22 11.43 1.60
CA TYR A 544 -16.22 12.24 0.91
C TYR A 544 -15.55 13.17 -0.11
N ASP A 545 -16.06 13.19 -1.34
CA ASP A 545 -15.67 14.17 -2.37
C ASP A 545 -16.76 15.27 -2.50
N PRO A 546 -16.48 16.51 -2.07
CA PRO A 546 -17.46 17.60 -2.14
C PRO A 546 -17.77 18.07 -3.56
N LYS A 547 -16.96 17.69 -4.57
CA LYS A 547 -17.20 18.06 -5.97
C LYS A 547 -18.27 17.18 -6.60
N THR A 548 -18.18 15.86 -6.40
CA THR A 548 -19.10 14.87 -6.97
C THR A 548 -20.26 14.53 -6.02
N GLY A 549 -20.10 14.78 -4.72
CA GLY A 549 -21.01 14.26 -3.70
C GLY A 549 -20.83 12.76 -3.44
N GLY A 550 -19.83 12.12 -4.05
CA GLY A 550 -19.52 10.71 -3.90
C GLY A 550 -18.77 10.38 -2.60
N CYS A 551 -18.69 9.10 -2.29
CA CYS A 551 -17.95 8.58 -1.16
C CYS A 551 -17.02 7.47 -1.64
N ARG A 552 -15.73 7.64 -1.38
CA ARG A 552 -14.73 6.66 -1.78
C ARG A 552 -14.94 5.30 -1.11
N ASP A 553 -14.64 4.23 -1.83
CA ASP A 553 -14.91 2.82 -1.46
C ASP A 553 -14.22 2.36 -0.17
N GLY A 554 -13.11 3.00 0.22
CA GLY A 554 -12.42 2.65 1.45
C GLY A 554 -11.08 3.34 1.66
N LEU A 555 -10.51 3.09 2.84
CA LEU A 555 -9.19 3.55 3.24
C LEU A 555 -8.25 2.35 3.31
N THR A 556 -7.20 2.37 2.50
CA THR A 556 -6.15 1.34 2.43
C THR A 556 -4.87 1.85 3.10
N ALA A 557 -3.90 0.98 3.34
CA ALA A 557 -2.62 1.38 3.93
C ALA A 557 -1.81 2.37 3.06
N ASP A 558 -2.09 2.42 1.75
CA ASP A 558 -1.39 3.25 0.78
C ASP A 558 -2.13 4.57 0.48
N GLY A 559 -3.39 4.71 0.93
CA GLY A 559 -4.22 5.90 0.74
C GLY A 559 -5.70 5.57 0.61
N ILE A 560 -6.48 6.53 0.09
CA ILE A 560 -7.89 6.28 -0.20
C ILE A 560 -8.01 5.48 -1.50
N ASN A 561 -8.86 4.46 -1.53
CA ASN A 561 -9.32 3.85 -2.77
C ASN A 561 -9.99 4.93 -3.63
N GLN A 562 -9.58 5.11 -4.88
CA GLN A 562 -10.07 6.23 -5.69
C GLN A 562 -11.46 5.99 -6.28
N ASN A 563 -11.99 4.78 -6.21
CA ASN A 563 -13.35 4.46 -6.64
C ASN A 563 -14.38 5.09 -5.70
N GLU A 564 -15.44 5.67 -6.26
CA GLU A 564 -16.55 6.31 -5.54
C GLU A 564 -17.89 5.58 -5.70
#